data_AF-A0A379SJW6-F1
#
_entry.id   AF-A0A379SJW6-F1
#
_cell.length_a   1.000
_cell.length_b   1.000
_cell.length_c   1.000
_cell.angle_alpha   90.00
_cell.angle_beta   90.00
_cell.angle_gamma   90.00
#
_symmetry.space_group_name_H-M   'P 1'
#
loop_
_entity.id
_entity.type
_entity.pdbx_description
1 polymer ?
#
loop_
_entity_poly.entity_id
_entity_poly.type
_entity_poly.pdbx_seq_one_letter_code
_entity_poly.pdbx_strand_id
1 'polypeptide(L)' 'MRESKSDIEQRIINNGVPADNFTLTIVPNDQADQPDSQVVGHCANDTHKILYTRTSSGNAPANTSPAQDGSSAEPQ' A
#
# COMPACT_ATOMS: atom_id res chain seq x y z
N MET A 1 -19.66 3.96 6.82
CA MET A 1 -18.66 5.03 6.67
C MET A 1 -17.67 4.52 5.63
N ARG A 2 -17.66 5.07 4.40
CA ARG A 2 -16.74 4.63 3.34
C ARG A 2 -15.46 5.43 3.48
N GLU A 3 -14.32 4.78 3.62
CA GLU A 3 -13.02 5.45 3.65
C GLU A 3 -12.78 6.13 2.30
N SER A 4 -12.44 7.42 2.34
CA SER A 4 -12.16 8.22 1.15
C SER A 4 -10.66 8.52 1.10
N LYS A 5 -10.11 8.68 -0.11
CA LYS A 5 -8.70 9.06 -0.30
C LYS A 5 -8.29 10.20 0.65
N SER A 6 -9.08 11.26 0.73
CA SER A 6 -8.78 12.39 1.61
C SER A 6 -8.75 12.07 3.11
N ASP A 7 -9.55 11.11 3.59
CA ASP A 7 -9.50 10.70 5.01
C ASP A 7 -8.14 10.06 5.32
N ILE A 8 -7.69 9.19 4.43
CA ILE A 8 -6.39 8.51 4.55
C ILE A 8 -5.24 9.51 4.38
N GLU A 9 -5.33 10.45 3.42
CA GLU A 9 -4.35 11.54 3.27
C GLU A 9 -4.20 12.34 4.56
N GLN A 10 -5.31 12.78 5.15
CA GLN A 10 -5.31 13.53 6.41
C GLN A 10 -4.72 12.70 7.55
N ARG A 11 -5.03 11.41 7.63
CA ARG A 11 -4.47 10.51 8.64
C ARG A 11 -2.95 10.39 8.51
N ILE A 12 -2.43 10.26 7.29
CA ILE A 12 -0.99 10.19 7.02
C ILE A 12 -0.29 11.50 7.41
N ILE A 13 -0.90 12.65 7.06
CA ILE A 13 -0.41 13.98 7.46
C ILE A 13 -0.38 14.15 8.97
N ASN A 14 -1.44 13.72 9.67
CA ASN A 14 -1.50 13.75 11.14
C ASN A 14 -0.45 12.86 11.81
N ASN A 15 0.03 11.79 11.15
CA ASN A 15 1.13 10.97 11.65
C ASN A 15 2.51 11.61 11.42
N GLY A 16 2.57 12.79 10.80
CA GLY A 16 3.81 13.54 10.58
C GLY A 16 4.44 13.33 9.20
N VAL A 17 3.75 12.68 8.26
CA VAL A 17 4.21 12.56 6.87
C VAL A 17 3.59 13.69 6.03
N PRO A 18 4.37 14.66 5.53
CA PRO A 18 3.80 15.78 4.77
C PRO A 18 3.20 15.32 3.44
N ALA A 19 2.12 15.97 2.99
CA ALA A 19 1.44 15.64 1.73
C ALA A 19 2.38 15.57 0.52
N ASP A 20 3.37 16.48 0.43
CA ASP A 20 4.36 16.50 -0.65
C ASP A 20 5.33 15.30 -0.65
N ASN A 21 5.45 14.59 0.47
CA ASN A 21 6.37 13.45 0.62
C ASN A 21 5.74 12.11 0.24
N PHE A 22 4.46 12.10 -0.15
CA PHE A 22 3.78 10.92 -0.67
C PHE A 22 2.74 11.28 -1.74
N THR A 23 2.17 10.26 -2.37
CA THR A 23 1.08 10.37 -3.33
C THR A 23 0.11 9.23 -3.09
N LEU A 24 -1.20 9.53 -3.08
CA LEU A 24 -2.24 8.51 -3.04
C LEU A 24 -2.90 8.33 -4.41
N THR A 25 -2.87 7.10 -4.91
CA THR A 25 -3.44 6.70 -6.20
C THR A 25 -4.60 5.74 -5.96
N ILE A 26 -5.72 5.96 -6.65
CA ILE A 26 -6.86 5.05 -6.60
C ILE A 26 -6.80 4.17 -7.84
N VAL A 27 -6.74 2.86 -7.64
CA VAL A 27 -6.72 1.88 -8.74
C VAL A 27 -7.75 0.79 -8.51
N PRO A 28 -8.24 0.12 -9.56
CA PRO A 28 -9.06 -1.08 -9.43
C PRO A 28 -8.34 -2.15 -8.60
N ASN A 29 -9.09 -3.01 -7.92
CA ASN A 29 -8.53 -4.05 -7.04
C ASN A 29 -7.50 -4.94 -7.75
N ASP A 30 -7.73 -5.23 -9.04
CA ASP A 30 -6.85 -6.02 -9.92
C ASP A 30 -5.50 -5.34 -10.22
N GLN A 31 -5.45 -3.99 -10.18
CA GLN A 31 -4.27 -3.19 -10.49
C GLN A 31 -3.55 -2.67 -9.23
N ALA A 32 -4.00 -3.09 -8.05
CA ALA A 32 -3.44 -2.64 -6.79
C ALA A 32 -2.14 -3.33 -6.39
N ASP A 33 -1.76 -4.38 -7.10
CA ASP A 33 -0.51 -5.11 -6.96
C ASP A 33 0.62 -4.34 -7.68
N GLN A 34 1.02 -3.22 -7.10
CA GLN A 34 2.09 -2.36 -7.62
C GLN A 34 3.30 -2.48 -6.69
N PRO A 35 4.49 -2.88 -7.19
CA PRO A 35 5.65 -3.17 -6.34
C PRO A 35 6.17 -1.96 -5.57
N ASP A 36 5.97 -0.76 -6.11
CA ASP A 36 6.40 0.52 -5.51
C ASP A 36 5.31 1.20 -4.68
N SER A 37 4.16 0.53 -4.46
CA SER A 37 3.01 1.13 -3.78
C SER A 37 2.41 0.25 -2.69
N GLN A 38 2.00 0.88 -1.59
CA GLN A 38 1.41 0.19 -0.44
C GLN A 38 -0.11 0.42 -0.39
N VAL A 39 -0.89 -0.65 -0.26
CA VAL A 39 -2.34 -0.54 -0.05
C VAL A 39 -2.62 -0.03 1.36
N VAL A 40 -3.14 1.19 1.47
CA VAL A 40 -3.46 1.86 2.75
C VAL A 40 -4.96 1.94 3.03
N GLY A 41 -5.79 1.55 2.08
CA GLY A 41 -7.24 1.44 2.28
C GLY A 41 -8.01 1.05 1.01
N HIS A 42 -9.33 0.99 1.16
CA HIS A 42 -10.26 0.51 0.13
C HIS A 42 -11.44 1.47 0.02
N CYS A 43 -11.86 1.79 -1.20
CA CYS A 43 -13.02 2.64 -1.43
C CYS A 43 -14.00 1.98 -2.42
N ALA A 44 -15.22 2.54 -2.47
CA ALA A 44 -16.29 2.06 -3.35
C ALA A 44 -16.74 0.59 -3.14
N ASN A 45 -16.86 0.12 -1.89
CA ASN A 45 -17.13 -1.30 -1.53
C ASN A 45 -16.03 -2.24 -2.02
N ASP A 46 -14.77 -1.91 -1.71
CA ASP A 46 -13.61 -2.76 -2.02
C ASP A 46 -13.40 -3.04 -3.51
N THR A 47 -14.08 -2.30 -4.39
CA THR A 47 -13.83 -2.38 -5.84
C THR A 47 -12.55 -1.62 -6.23
N HIS A 48 -12.17 -0.63 -5.42
CA HIS A 48 -10.97 0.18 -5.62
C HIS A 48 -10.10 0.17 -4.38
N LYS A 49 -8.79 0.20 -4.60
CA LYS A 49 -7.77 0.32 -3.57
C LYS A 49 -7.07 1.66 -3.64
N ILE A 50 -6.66 2.14 -2.48
CA ILE A 50 -5.94 3.39 -2.30
C ILE A 50 -4.49 3.00 -2.02
N LEU A 51 -3.63 3.32 -2.98
CA LEU A 51 -2.21 3.02 -2.99
C LEU A 51 -1.44 4.23 -2.50
N TYR A 52 -0.51 4.01 -1.58
CA TYR A 52 0.44 4.97 -1.08
C TYR A 52 1.78 4.78 -1.78
N THR A 53 2.27 5.85 -2.38
CA THR A 53 3.59 5.91 -3.02
C THR A 53 4.39 7.02 -2.36
N ARG A 54 5.59 6.73 -1.86
CA ARG A 54 6.41 7.73 -1.17
C ARG A 54 7.28 8.49 -2.18
N THR A 55 7.14 9.81 -2.28
CA THR A 55 7.90 10.68 -3.21
C THR A 55 9.28 11.09 -2.68
N SER A 56 9.52 11.00 -1.37
CA SER A 56 10.66 11.64 -0.69
C SER A 56 11.99 10.85 -0.69
N SER A 57 12.01 9.56 -0.98
CA SER A 57 13.23 8.77 -0.74
C SER A 57 13.36 7.67 -1.77
N GLY A 58 14.39 7.78 -2.59
CA GLY A 58 14.72 6.82 -3.64
C GLY A 58 14.74 5.40 -3.12
N ASN A 59 14.10 4.53 -3.89
CA ASN A 59 14.32 3.10 -3.93
C ASN A 59 14.18 2.36 -2.58
N ALA A 60 12.96 1.95 -2.26
CA ALA A 60 12.78 0.72 -1.52
C ALA A 60 11.67 -0.09 -2.21
N PRO A 61 12.01 -1.00 -3.14
CA PRO A 61 11.09 -2.05 -3.49
C PRO A 61 10.89 -2.88 -2.23
N ALA A 62 9.75 -2.71 -1.56
CA ALA A 62 9.27 -3.73 -0.66
C ALA A 62 8.58 -4.82 -1.48
N ASN A 63 9.29 -5.36 -2.48
CA ASN A 63 9.08 -6.74 -2.90
C ASN A 63 9.58 -7.64 -1.77
N THR A 64 8.86 -7.64 -0.66
CA THR A 64 8.79 -8.79 0.24
C THR A 64 7.32 -9.18 0.24
N SER A 65 6.87 -9.82 -0.83
CA SER A 65 6.80 -11.28 -0.81
C SER A 65 6.89 -11.76 -2.26
N PRO A 66 7.69 -12.80 -2.57
CA PRO A 66 7.32 -14.16 -2.16
C PRO A 66 8.52 -15.09 -1.90
N ALA A 67 8.71 -15.50 -0.65
CA ALA A 67 9.33 -16.79 -0.37
C ALA A 67 8.69 -17.32 0.92
N GLN A 68 7.57 -18.03 0.76
CA GLN A 68 7.44 -19.27 1.52
C GLN A 68 8.64 -20.09 1.08
N ASP A 69 9.73 -19.96 1.83
CA ASP A 69 10.87 -20.85 1.76
C ASP A 69 10.30 -22.25 1.97
N GLY A 70 10.17 -22.97 0.86
CA GLY A 70 9.97 -24.40 0.92
C GLY A 70 11.28 -24.97 1.43
N SER A 71 11.35 -25.31 2.72
CA SER A 71 12.13 -26.42 3.29
C SER A 71 12.04 -26.43 4.81
N SER A 72 11.10 -27.21 5.34
CA SER A 72 11.45 -28.16 6.39
C SER A 72 10.56 -29.38 6.17
N ALA A 73 11.13 -30.32 5.44
CA ALA A 73 10.68 -31.69 5.42
C ALA A 73 10.41 -32.17 6.86
N GLU A 74 9.33 -32.95 7.00
CA GLU A 74 9.24 -34.02 7.99
C GLU A 74 10.61 -34.71 8.12
N PRO A 75 11.14 -34.89 9.34
CA PRO A 75 11.02 -36.21 9.95
C PRO A 75 10.84 -36.20 11.48
N GLN A 76 10.00 -37.15 11.91
CA GLN A 76 9.91 -37.83 13.21
C GLN A 76 9.36 -37.10 14.44
#